data_AF-A0AA85KDB9-F1
#
_entry.id   AF-A0AA85KDB9-F1
#
_cell.length_a   1.000
_cell.length_b   1.000
_cell.length_c   1.000
_cell.angle_alpha   90.00
_cell.angle_beta   90.00
_cell.angle_gamma   90.00
#
_symmetry.space_group_name_H-M   'P 1'
#
loop_
_entity.id
_entity.type
_entity.pdbx_description
1 polymer ?
#
loop_
_entity_poly.entity_id
_entity_poly.type
_entity_poly.pdbx_seq_one_letter_code
_entity_poly.pdbx_strand_id
1 'polypeptide(L)'
;MSEIINLIHKGDNEEIQKFLKVFDKDPSGYLQSMNEHDKMQKSAIELFTILDCRNIIEKAISNGYNELHINGIDGCNLAHYAAMWNRADLLKYLYFAGVDMYSKNVYGETAHKLAVKYEQKEAMHMLEWIECRDQFLTLIRMVREILATADKNDYTREERKIADAACLDGESWINKNKEATLSMLKTKKEQIELIVEPFFRRRTPVY
;
A
#
# COMPACT_ATOMS: atom_id res chain seq x y z
N MET A 1 -2.43 1.19 32.05
CA MET A 1 -3.06 0.80 30.78
C MET A 1 -4.19 1.78 30.53
N SER A 2 -4.18 2.48 29.41
CA SER A 2 -5.17 3.52 29.09
C SER A 2 -6.55 2.92 28.84
N GLU A 3 -7.59 3.75 28.90
CA GLU A 3 -8.98 3.28 28.75
C GLU A 3 -9.22 2.65 27.37
N ILE A 4 -8.69 3.25 26.31
CA ILE A 4 -8.82 2.71 24.95
C ILE A 4 -8.25 1.29 24.84
N ILE A 5 -7.09 1.03 25.44
CA ILE A 5 -6.46 -0.30 25.45
C ILE A 5 -7.29 -1.30 26.27
N ASN A 6 -7.84 -0.87 27.41
CA ASN A 6 -8.73 -1.72 28.20
C ASN A 6 -9.97 -2.13 27.40
N LEU A 7 -10.58 -1.18 26.65
CA LEU A 7 -11.74 -1.43 25.81
C LEU A 7 -11.43 -2.37 24.65
N ILE A 8 -10.29 -2.16 23.97
CA ILE A 8 -9.78 -3.05 22.92
C ILE A 8 -9.64 -4.49 23.42
N HIS A 9 -9.01 -4.70 24.58
CA HIS A 9 -8.84 -6.04 25.14
C HIS A 9 -10.14 -6.70 25.60
N LYS A 10 -11.13 -5.91 26.04
CA LYS A 10 -12.47 -6.43 26.36
C LYS A 10 -13.25 -6.85 25.10
N GLY A 11 -12.89 -6.33 23.93
CA GLY A 11 -13.57 -6.59 22.66
C GLY A 11 -14.94 -5.92 22.55
N ASP A 12 -15.21 -4.90 23.37
CA ASP A 12 -16.49 -4.18 23.38
C ASP A 12 -16.50 -3.10 22.30
N ASN A 13 -16.85 -3.50 21.08
CA ASN A 13 -16.86 -2.59 19.93
C ASN A 13 -17.82 -1.41 20.11
N GLU A 14 -18.94 -1.57 20.82
CA GLU A 14 -19.86 -0.47 21.06
C GLU A 14 -19.25 0.57 22.00
N GLU A 15 -18.63 0.12 23.09
CA GLU A 15 -17.96 1.02 24.03
C GLU A 15 -16.72 1.68 23.42
N ILE A 16 -15.95 0.98 22.57
CA ILE A 16 -14.87 1.59 21.79
C ILE A 16 -15.41 2.74 20.93
N GLN A 17 -16.52 2.53 20.21
CA GLN A 17 -17.11 3.57 19.38
C GLN A 17 -17.65 4.73 20.21
N LYS A 18 -18.29 4.46 21.36
CA LYS A 18 -18.76 5.51 22.28
C LYS A 18 -17.61 6.34 22.84
N PHE A 19 -16.53 5.69 23.28
CA PHE A 19 -15.32 6.34 23.77
C PHE A 19 -14.70 7.22 22.69
N LEU A 20 -14.54 6.69 21.48
CA LEU A 20 -13.91 7.41 20.37
C LEU A 20 -14.76 8.58 19.83
N LYS A 21 -16.09 8.54 19.99
CA LYS A 21 -16.98 9.66 19.64
C LYS A 21 -16.75 10.91 20.48
N VAL A 22 -16.22 10.78 21.70
CA VAL A 22 -15.88 11.94 22.53
C VAL A 22 -14.87 12.86 21.85
N PHE A 23 -14.02 12.30 20.98
CA PHE A 23 -13.02 13.03 20.22
C PHE A 23 -13.50 13.54 18.85
N ASP A 24 -14.79 13.47 18.52
CA ASP A 24 -15.32 13.94 17.22
C ASP A 24 -14.99 15.42 16.92
N LYS A 25 -14.81 16.23 17.97
CA LYS A 25 -14.40 17.64 17.88
C LYS A 25 -12.95 17.87 18.31
N ASP A 26 -12.22 16.81 18.61
CA ASP A 26 -10.82 16.85 19.07
C ASP A 26 -9.97 15.82 18.30
N PRO A 27 -9.54 16.16 17.06
CA PRO A 27 -8.68 15.28 16.29
C PRO A 27 -7.38 14.93 17.01
N SER A 28 -6.80 15.85 17.78
CA SER A 28 -5.53 15.63 18.48
C SER A 28 -5.66 14.55 19.56
N GLY A 29 -6.71 14.61 20.40
CA GLY A 29 -6.99 13.57 21.39
C GLY A 29 -7.28 12.21 20.75
N TYR A 30 -7.99 12.20 19.61
CA TYR A 30 -8.22 10.98 18.84
C TYR A 30 -6.90 10.35 18.39
N LEU A 31 -6.01 11.12 17.76
CA LEU A 31 -4.71 10.64 17.28
C LEU A 31 -3.82 10.17 18.43
N GLN A 32 -3.78 10.90 19.55
CA GLN A 32 -3.03 10.49 20.73
C GLN A 32 -3.50 9.13 21.25
N SER A 33 -4.82 8.87 21.24
CA SER A 33 -5.36 7.58 21.66
C SER A 33 -4.92 6.40 20.77
N MET A 34 -4.58 6.65 19.50
CA MET A 34 -4.07 5.64 18.57
C MET A 34 -2.65 5.17 18.94
N ASN A 35 -1.89 6.03 19.63
CA ASN A 35 -0.51 5.78 20.06
C ASN A 35 -0.42 5.28 21.50
N GLU A 36 -1.54 5.01 22.16
CA GLU A 36 -1.55 4.34 23.45
C GLU A 36 -1.11 2.89 23.30
N HIS A 37 -0.35 2.35 24.27
CA HIS A 37 0.24 1.01 24.16
C HIS A 37 -0.30 0.03 25.19
N ASP A 38 -0.40 -1.25 24.80
CA ASP A 38 -0.68 -2.36 25.71
C ASP A 38 0.55 -2.84 26.49
N LYS A 39 0.33 -3.84 27.35
CA LYS A 39 1.42 -4.45 28.13
C LYS A 39 2.47 -5.15 27.28
N MET A 40 2.15 -5.48 26.03
CA MET A 40 3.05 -6.08 25.07
C MET A 40 3.75 -5.04 24.20
N GLN A 41 3.54 -3.74 24.43
CA GLN A 41 4.04 -2.63 23.60
C GLN A 41 3.44 -2.58 22.19
N LYS A 42 2.20 -3.06 22.01
CA LYS A 42 1.43 -2.79 20.78
C LYS A 42 0.61 -1.52 20.94
N SER A 43 0.67 -0.63 19.95
CA SER A 43 -0.14 0.58 19.95
C SER A 43 -1.62 0.26 19.65
N ALA A 44 -2.52 1.17 20.01
CA ALA A 44 -3.95 0.99 19.74
C ALA A 44 -4.23 0.84 18.24
N ILE A 45 -3.56 1.58 17.36
CA ILE A 45 -3.73 1.44 15.90
C ILE A 45 -3.26 0.08 15.37
N GLU A 46 -2.20 -0.50 15.95
CA GLU A 46 -1.77 -1.86 15.62
C GLU A 46 -2.81 -2.89 16.07
N LEU A 47 -3.36 -2.73 17.27
CA LEU A 47 -4.44 -3.60 17.77
C LEU A 47 -5.70 -3.48 16.91
N PHE A 48 -6.09 -2.27 16.50
CA PHE A 48 -7.21 -2.06 15.58
C PHE A 48 -6.95 -2.68 14.20
N THR A 49 -5.70 -2.68 13.75
CA THR A 49 -5.29 -3.37 12.51
C THR A 49 -5.49 -4.88 12.65
N ILE A 50 -5.10 -5.46 13.78
CA ILE A 50 -5.30 -6.88 14.07
C ILE A 50 -6.79 -7.24 14.13
N LEU A 51 -7.61 -6.38 14.75
CA LEU A 51 -9.04 -6.60 15.00
C LEU A 51 -9.99 -6.23 13.84
N ASP A 52 -9.46 -5.77 12.70
CA ASP A 52 -10.24 -5.31 11.54
C ASP A 52 -11.13 -4.08 11.80
N CYS A 53 -10.73 -3.21 12.72
CA CYS A 53 -11.47 -1.98 12.98
C CYS A 53 -11.15 -0.91 11.93
N ARG A 54 -11.39 -1.24 10.65
CA ARG A 54 -11.02 -0.42 9.48
C ARG A 54 -11.54 1.00 9.59
N ASN A 55 -12.79 1.20 10.01
CA ASN A 55 -13.39 2.53 10.16
C ASN A 55 -12.64 3.43 11.14
N ILE A 56 -12.04 2.86 12.20
CA ILE A 56 -11.22 3.60 13.17
C ILE A 56 -9.90 4.01 12.51
N ILE A 57 -9.26 3.10 11.77
CA ILE A 57 -7.99 3.37 11.09
C ILE A 57 -8.17 4.40 9.97
N GLU A 58 -9.24 4.29 9.18
CA GLU A 58 -9.58 5.26 8.14
C GLU A 58 -9.83 6.65 8.71
N LYS A 59 -10.53 6.72 9.85
CA LYS A 59 -10.76 7.98 10.55
C LYS A 59 -9.47 8.57 11.12
N ALA A 60 -8.59 7.75 11.69
CA ALA A 60 -7.27 8.19 12.17
C ALA A 60 -6.45 8.82 11.04
N ILE A 61 -6.31 8.11 9.91
CA ILE A 61 -5.56 8.59 8.76
C ILE A 61 -6.20 9.85 8.17
N SER A 62 -7.53 9.89 8.04
CA SER A 62 -8.24 11.08 7.55
C SER A 62 -8.11 12.30 8.48
N ASN A 63 -7.95 12.06 9.79
CA ASN A 63 -7.67 13.10 10.78
C ASN A 63 -6.19 13.52 10.84
N GLY A 64 -5.33 12.98 9.98
CA GLY A 64 -3.93 13.39 9.87
C GLY A 64 -2.95 12.55 10.67
N TYR A 65 -3.26 11.30 10.99
CA TYR A 65 -2.29 10.37 11.59
C TYR A 65 -1.03 10.27 10.71
N ASN A 66 0.12 10.71 11.23
CA ASN A 66 1.37 10.86 10.49
C ASN A 66 2.45 9.82 10.87
N GLU A 67 2.16 8.95 11.82
CA GLU A 67 3.09 7.92 12.34
C GLU A 67 3.04 6.61 11.53
N LEU A 68 2.58 6.66 10.27
CA LEU A 68 2.48 5.51 9.36
C LEU A 68 3.83 4.83 9.03
N HIS A 69 4.93 5.52 9.31
CA HIS A 69 6.29 5.04 9.10
C HIS A 69 6.90 4.38 10.34
N ILE A 70 6.22 4.45 11.49
CA ILE A 70 6.70 3.86 12.73
C ILE A 70 6.47 2.36 12.70
N ASN A 71 7.51 1.62 13.07
CA ASN A 71 7.45 0.17 13.20
C ASN A 71 7.18 -0.20 14.65
N GLY A 72 6.28 -1.16 14.84
CA GLY A 72 6.02 -1.79 16.11
C GLY A 72 7.08 -2.81 16.52
N ILE A 73 6.63 -3.76 17.34
CA ILE A 73 7.44 -4.87 17.82
C ILE A 73 8.06 -5.63 16.64
N ASP A 74 9.32 -6.02 16.80
CA ASP A 74 10.10 -6.74 15.78
C ASP A 74 10.22 -5.98 14.45
N GLY A 75 10.02 -4.67 14.44
CA GLY A 75 10.09 -3.88 13.21
C GLY A 75 8.87 -4.06 12.30
N CYS A 76 7.77 -4.63 12.79
CA CYS A 76 6.54 -4.80 12.02
C CYS A 76 5.77 -3.48 11.89
N ASN A 77 5.50 -3.02 10.67
CA ASN A 77 4.57 -1.92 10.42
C ASN A 77 3.10 -2.40 10.26
N LEU A 78 2.18 -1.48 10.00
CA LEU A 78 0.75 -1.80 9.81
C LEU A 78 0.48 -2.81 8.68
N ALA A 79 1.27 -2.80 7.59
CA ALA A 79 1.14 -3.77 6.51
C ALA A 79 1.48 -5.19 6.97
N HIS A 80 2.50 -5.37 7.83
CA HIS A 80 2.82 -6.67 8.42
C HIS A 80 1.66 -7.20 9.26
N TYR A 81 1.09 -6.38 10.14
CA TYR A 81 -0.04 -6.78 10.98
C TYR A 81 -1.29 -7.10 10.15
N ALA A 82 -1.63 -6.25 9.18
CA ALA A 82 -2.77 -6.49 8.30
C ALA A 82 -2.60 -7.79 7.49
N ALA A 83 -1.39 -8.07 7.02
CA ALA A 83 -1.06 -9.30 6.31
C ALA A 83 -1.17 -10.56 7.17
N MET A 84 -0.63 -10.54 8.39
CA MET A 84 -0.70 -11.68 9.32
C MET A 84 -2.13 -12.06 9.71
N TRP A 85 -3.05 -11.10 9.69
CA TRP A 85 -4.45 -11.25 10.11
C TRP A 85 -5.46 -11.21 8.96
N ASN A 86 -5.00 -11.38 7.71
CA ASN A 86 -5.84 -11.47 6.51
C ASN A 86 -6.70 -10.22 6.20
N ARG A 87 -6.23 -9.03 6.58
CA ARG A 87 -6.98 -7.77 6.41
C ARG A 87 -6.77 -7.19 5.01
N ALA A 88 -7.22 -7.90 3.98
CA ALA A 88 -7.00 -7.54 2.58
C ALA A 88 -7.50 -6.14 2.21
N ASP A 89 -8.73 -5.80 2.61
CA ASP A 89 -9.29 -4.47 2.34
C ASP A 89 -8.52 -3.36 3.03
N LEU A 90 -8.03 -3.61 4.25
CA LEU A 90 -7.20 -2.67 4.98
C LEU A 90 -5.82 -2.51 4.33
N LEU A 91 -5.19 -3.58 3.85
CA LEU A 91 -3.93 -3.50 3.09
C LEU A 91 -4.06 -2.56 1.89
N LYS A 92 -5.17 -2.67 1.14
CA LYS A 92 -5.44 -1.78 0.01
C LYS A 92 -5.55 -0.32 0.44
N TYR A 93 -6.27 -0.07 1.53
CA TYR A 93 -6.40 1.28 2.08
C TYR A 93 -5.04 1.85 2.54
N LEU A 94 -4.28 1.08 3.31
CA LEU A 94 -2.96 1.46 3.82
C LEU A 94 -1.97 1.77 2.69
N TYR A 95 -2.00 1.00 1.60
CA TYR A 95 -1.21 1.28 0.40
C TYR A 95 -1.52 2.67 -0.18
N PHE A 96 -2.81 3.01 -0.34
CA PHE A 96 -3.19 4.34 -0.81
C PHE A 96 -2.93 5.46 0.20
N ALA A 97 -2.87 5.13 1.49
CA ALA A 97 -2.47 6.04 2.57
C ALA A 97 -0.94 6.25 2.65
N GLY A 98 -0.15 5.54 1.84
CA GLY A 98 1.31 5.69 1.77
C GLY A 98 2.09 4.86 2.80
N VAL A 99 1.49 3.83 3.39
CA VAL A 99 2.23 2.85 4.20
C VAL A 99 3.20 2.06 3.32
N ASP A 100 4.42 1.84 3.80
CA ASP A 100 5.41 1.03 3.10
C ASP A 100 5.02 -0.46 3.11
N MET A 101 4.65 -0.99 1.94
CA MET A 101 4.23 -2.37 1.76
C MET A 101 5.40 -3.38 1.64
N TYR A 102 6.64 -2.88 1.50
CA TYR A 102 7.83 -3.67 1.18
C TYR A 102 8.91 -3.64 2.27
N SER A 103 8.70 -2.86 3.32
CA SER A 103 9.56 -2.86 4.51
C SER A 103 9.78 -4.29 5.02
N LYS A 104 10.96 -4.52 5.59
CA LYS A 104 11.32 -5.79 6.22
C LYS A 104 11.34 -5.61 7.73
N ASN A 105 10.71 -6.55 8.43
CA ASN A 105 10.85 -6.67 9.88
C ASN A 105 12.28 -7.09 10.28
N VAL A 106 12.57 -7.20 11.58
CA VAL A 106 13.90 -7.58 12.10
C VAL A 106 14.35 -8.99 11.66
N TYR A 107 13.42 -9.83 11.20
CA TYR A 107 13.69 -11.17 10.67
C TYR A 107 13.85 -11.18 9.13
N GLY A 108 13.80 -10.03 8.46
CA GLY A 108 13.92 -9.92 7.00
C GLY A 108 12.65 -10.35 6.24
N GLU A 109 11.51 -10.41 6.92
CA GLU A 109 10.21 -10.77 6.37
C GLU A 109 9.44 -9.51 5.97
N THR A 110 8.81 -9.53 4.80
CA THR A 110 7.87 -8.49 4.35
C THR A 110 6.44 -8.89 4.72
N ALA A 111 5.49 -7.95 4.61
CA ALA A 111 4.06 -8.25 4.73
C ALA A 111 3.63 -9.46 3.87
N HIS A 112 4.09 -9.54 2.62
CA HIS A 112 3.78 -10.67 1.73
C HIS A 112 4.32 -12.01 2.24
N LYS A 113 5.58 -12.04 2.72
CA LYS A 113 6.16 -13.25 3.32
C LYS A 113 5.37 -13.71 4.55
N LEU A 114 4.92 -12.79 5.39
CA LEU A 114 4.09 -13.11 6.55
C LEU A 114 2.72 -13.64 6.13
N ALA A 115 2.05 -13.02 5.14
CA ALA A 115 0.78 -13.53 4.62
C ALA A 115 0.92 -14.99 4.13
N VAL A 116 2.00 -15.31 3.41
CA VAL A 116 2.30 -16.69 2.97
C VAL A 116 2.52 -17.62 4.18
N LYS A 117 3.36 -17.20 5.14
CA LYS A 117 3.71 -17.99 6.33
C LYS A 117 2.48 -18.36 7.18
N TYR A 118 1.49 -17.47 7.25
CA TYR A 118 0.26 -17.66 8.00
C TYR A 118 -0.93 -18.08 7.11
N GLU A 119 -0.69 -18.41 5.85
CA GLU A 119 -1.71 -18.90 4.89
C GLU A 119 -2.90 -17.93 4.67
N GLN A 120 -2.64 -16.62 4.71
CA GLN A 120 -3.65 -15.57 4.59
C GLN A 120 -3.94 -15.22 3.14
N LYS A 121 -4.83 -15.99 2.51
CA LYS A 121 -5.07 -15.98 1.05
C LYS A 121 -5.50 -14.62 0.50
N GLU A 122 -6.45 -13.97 1.16
CA GLU A 122 -6.98 -12.68 0.71
C GLU A 122 -5.91 -11.58 0.83
N ALA A 123 -5.12 -11.60 1.91
CA ALA A 123 -3.98 -10.71 2.05
C ALA A 123 -2.89 -10.96 0.99
N MET A 124 -2.57 -12.23 0.70
CA MET A 124 -1.64 -12.59 -0.38
C MET A 124 -2.11 -12.03 -1.73
N HIS A 125 -3.36 -12.29 -2.10
CA HIS A 125 -3.95 -11.78 -3.35
C HIS A 125 -3.91 -10.25 -3.42
N MET A 126 -4.17 -9.56 -2.32
CA MET A 126 -4.10 -8.11 -2.28
C MET A 126 -2.67 -7.59 -2.43
N LEU A 127 -1.70 -8.24 -1.79
CA LEU A 127 -0.29 -7.86 -1.90
C LEU A 127 0.28 -8.12 -3.30
N GLU A 128 -0.15 -9.19 -3.98
CA GLU A 128 0.15 -9.40 -5.40
C GLU A 128 -0.47 -8.30 -6.29
N TRP A 129 -1.67 -7.85 -5.96
CA TRP A 129 -2.30 -6.72 -6.65
C TRP A 129 -1.52 -5.42 -6.48
N ILE A 130 -1.08 -5.13 -5.26
CA ILE A 130 -0.26 -3.96 -4.93
C ILE A 130 1.07 -4.01 -5.70
N GLU A 131 1.75 -5.15 -5.67
CA GLU A 131 3.01 -5.35 -6.39
C GLU A 131 2.84 -5.16 -7.90
N CYS A 132 1.81 -5.78 -8.49
CA CYS A 132 1.51 -5.63 -9.91
C CYS A 132 1.26 -4.17 -10.29
N ARG A 133 0.58 -3.41 -9.43
CA ARG A 133 0.29 -1.99 -9.63
C ARG A 133 1.57 -1.16 -9.62
N ASP A 134 2.45 -1.37 -8.65
CA ASP A 134 3.71 -0.64 -8.54
C ASP A 134 4.68 -0.98 -9.67
N GLN A 135 4.72 -2.24 -10.11
CA GLN A 135 5.47 -2.64 -11.29
C GLN A 135 4.94 -1.97 -12.56
N PHE A 136 3.62 -1.83 -12.70
CA PHE A 136 3.04 -1.14 -13.85
C PHE A 136 3.38 0.37 -13.84
N LEU A 137 3.27 1.03 -12.69
CA LEU A 137 3.72 2.43 -12.55
C LEU A 137 5.21 2.59 -12.82
N THR A 138 6.02 1.63 -12.37
CA THR A 138 7.48 1.61 -12.59
C THR A 138 7.81 1.45 -14.07
N LEU A 139 7.11 0.58 -14.81
CA LEU A 139 7.25 0.44 -16.26
C LEU A 139 7.04 1.78 -16.96
N ILE A 140 5.94 2.46 -16.66
CA ILE A 140 5.61 3.77 -17.24
C ILE A 140 6.70 4.80 -16.93
N ARG A 141 7.15 4.86 -15.66
CA ARG A 141 8.22 5.76 -15.23
C ARG A 141 9.53 5.48 -15.97
N MET A 142 9.91 4.21 -16.12
CA MET A 142 11.12 3.81 -16.83
C MET A 142 11.08 4.23 -18.29
N VAL A 143 9.96 4.05 -18.99
CA VAL A 143 9.81 4.48 -20.38
C VAL A 143 9.98 5.99 -20.49
N ARG A 144 9.33 6.77 -19.61
CA ARG A 144 9.48 8.23 -19.59
C ARG A 144 10.93 8.66 -19.35
N GLU A 145 11.62 8.01 -18.42
CA GLU A 145 13.03 8.28 -18.13
C GLU A 145 13.92 7.98 -19.35
N ILE A 146 13.67 6.87 -20.05
CA ILE A 146 14.37 6.53 -21.29
C ILE A 146 14.19 7.65 -22.31
N LEU A 147 12.95 8.10 -22.56
CA LEU A 147 12.66 9.15 -23.54
C LEU A 147 13.26 10.51 -23.15
N ALA A 148 13.26 10.83 -21.86
CA ALA A 148 13.81 12.08 -21.32
C ALA A 148 15.34 12.15 -21.44
N THR A 149 16.02 11.01 -21.30
CA THR A 149 17.49 10.92 -21.33
C THR A 149 18.05 10.48 -22.69
N ALA A 150 17.19 10.15 -23.66
CA ALA A 150 17.58 9.75 -25.01
C ALA A 150 18.06 10.92 -25.87
N ASP A 151 19.07 10.67 -26.70
CA ASP A 151 19.50 11.61 -27.74
C ASP A 151 18.38 11.87 -28.74
N LYS A 152 18.44 13.00 -29.44
CA LYS A 152 17.46 13.37 -30.47
C LYS A 152 17.41 12.36 -31.62
N ASN A 153 18.49 11.60 -31.82
CA ASN A 153 18.60 10.62 -32.90
C ASN A 153 18.22 9.18 -32.49
N ASP A 154 18.09 8.89 -31.19
CA ASP A 154 17.79 7.52 -30.70
C ASP A 154 16.39 7.04 -31.09
N TYR A 155 15.46 7.99 -31.23
CA TYR A 155 14.06 7.74 -31.52
C TYR A 155 13.48 8.79 -32.46
N THR A 156 12.79 8.33 -33.48
CA THR A 156 11.99 9.16 -34.38
C THR A 156 10.86 9.87 -33.62
N ARG A 157 10.33 10.94 -34.23
CA ARG A 157 9.17 11.66 -33.69
C ARG A 157 7.95 10.75 -33.48
N GLU A 158 7.76 9.77 -34.38
CA GLU A 158 6.63 8.85 -34.32
C GLU A 158 6.79 7.83 -33.18
N GLU A 159 7.99 7.26 -33.01
CA GLU A 159 8.29 6.36 -31.88
C GLU A 159 8.07 7.06 -30.54
N ARG A 160 8.56 8.29 -30.37
CA ARG A 160 8.33 9.08 -29.15
C ARG A 160 6.83 9.29 -28.89
N LYS A 161 6.06 9.63 -29.92
CA LYS A 161 4.60 9.79 -29.84
C LYS A 161 3.90 8.50 -29.39
N ILE A 162 4.29 7.35 -29.93
CA ILE A 162 3.70 6.05 -29.57
C ILE A 162 3.95 5.74 -28.10
N ALA A 163 5.19 5.90 -27.63
CA ALA A 163 5.53 5.65 -26.23
C ALA A 163 4.84 6.63 -25.26
N ASP A 164 4.78 7.92 -25.61
CA ASP A 164 4.05 8.92 -24.82
C ASP A 164 2.56 8.58 -24.73
N ALA A 165 1.93 8.20 -25.85
CA ALA A 165 0.53 7.80 -25.87
C ALA A 165 0.27 6.56 -25.01
N ALA A 166 1.14 5.56 -25.07
CA ALA A 166 1.05 4.35 -24.25
C ALA A 166 1.20 4.67 -22.75
N CYS A 167 2.15 5.53 -22.39
CA CYS A 167 2.33 5.96 -21.00
C CYS A 167 1.09 6.71 -20.49
N LEU A 168 0.54 7.65 -21.27
CA LEU A 168 -0.66 8.41 -20.91
C LEU A 168 -1.89 7.51 -20.76
N ASP A 169 -2.06 6.55 -21.67
CA ASP A 169 -3.14 5.57 -21.60
C ASP A 169 -3.01 4.68 -20.35
N GLY A 170 -1.82 4.15 -20.07
CA GLY A 170 -1.53 3.37 -18.87
C GLY A 170 -1.85 4.13 -17.58
N GLU A 171 -1.38 5.37 -17.44
CA GLU A 171 -1.64 6.20 -16.25
C GLU A 171 -3.11 6.58 -16.11
N SER A 172 -3.75 6.97 -17.21
CA SER A 172 -5.18 7.28 -17.21
C SER A 172 -5.99 6.08 -16.75
N TRP A 173 -5.65 4.89 -17.25
CA TRP A 173 -6.33 3.65 -16.89
C TRP A 173 -6.10 3.28 -15.41
N ILE A 174 -4.86 3.31 -14.92
CA ILE A 174 -4.52 2.88 -13.55
C ILE A 174 -5.14 3.80 -12.48
N ASN A 175 -5.35 5.08 -12.81
CA ASN A 175 -5.95 6.08 -11.93
C ASN A 175 -7.49 5.98 -11.91
N LYS A 176 -8.12 5.67 -13.05
CA LYS A 176 -9.57 5.48 -13.15
C LYS A 176 -10.04 4.15 -12.57
N ASN A 177 -9.19 3.12 -12.60
CA ASN A 177 -9.55 1.75 -12.22
C ASN A 177 -8.85 1.31 -10.91
N LYS A 178 -9.00 2.07 -9.83
CA LYS A 178 -8.46 1.70 -8.49
C LYS A 178 -9.04 0.38 -7.96
N GLU A 179 -10.22 0.01 -8.43
CA GLU A 179 -10.93 -1.22 -8.09
C GLU A 179 -10.78 -2.35 -9.12
N ALA A 180 -9.87 -2.19 -10.11
CA ALA A 180 -9.59 -3.27 -11.06
C ALA A 180 -9.14 -4.55 -10.36
N THR A 181 -9.53 -5.70 -10.90
CA THR A 181 -9.01 -6.99 -10.44
C THR A 181 -7.53 -7.15 -10.83
N LEU A 182 -6.81 -8.06 -10.17
CA LEU A 182 -5.43 -8.39 -10.51
C LEU A 182 -5.29 -8.82 -11.98
N SER A 183 -6.25 -9.59 -12.50
CA SER A 183 -6.25 -10.01 -13.91
C SER A 183 -6.38 -8.83 -14.87
N MET A 184 -7.30 -7.91 -14.63
CA MET A 184 -7.44 -6.70 -15.45
C MET A 184 -6.17 -5.84 -15.43
N LEU A 185 -5.54 -5.72 -14.26
CA LEU A 185 -4.31 -4.97 -14.08
C LEU A 185 -3.13 -5.61 -14.83
N LYS A 186 -2.97 -6.94 -14.73
CA LYS A 186 -1.97 -7.72 -15.49
C LYS A 186 -2.15 -7.55 -17.00
N THR A 187 -3.36 -7.78 -17.50
CA THR A 187 -3.68 -7.62 -18.94
C THR A 187 -3.37 -6.21 -19.44
N LYS A 188 -3.72 -5.18 -18.66
CA LYS A 188 -3.42 -3.79 -19.06
C LYS A 188 -1.92 -3.51 -19.04
N LYS A 189 -1.22 -3.97 -18.00
CA LYS A 189 0.25 -3.84 -17.91
C LYS A 189 0.92 -4.51 -19.10
N GLU A 190 0.56 -5.75 -19.43
CA GLU A 190 1.10 -6.51 -20.56
C GLU A 190 0.84 -5.80 -21.90
N GLN A 191 -0.37 -5.25 -22.09
CA GLN A 191 -0.69 -4.45 -23.28
C GLN A 191 0.29 -3.27 -23.45
N ILE A 192 0.52 -2.51 -22.38
CA ILE A 192 1.45 -1.37 -22.42
C ILE A 192 2.88 -1.87 -22.62
N GLU A 193 3.28 -2.92 -21.91
CA GLU A 193 4.61 -3.54 -21.98
C GLU A 193 4.98 -3.93 -23.41
N LEU A 194 4.07 -4.58 -24.14
CA LEU A 194 4.28 -4.93 -25.55
C LEU A 194 4.50 -3.71 -26.46
N ILE A 195 3.82 -2.59 -26.20
CA ILE A 195 3.97 -1.36 -26.99
C ILE A 195 5.34 -0.72 -26.73
N VAL A 196 5.79 -0.72 -25.47
CA VAL A 196 7.01 -0.03 -25.03
C VAL A 196 8.26 -0.92 -25.04
N GLU A 197 8.11 -2.21 -25.34
CA GLU A 197 9.19 -3.18 -25.37
C GLU A 197 10.40 -2.78 -26.26
N PRO A 198 10.20 -2.21 -27.48
CA PRO A 198 11.32 -1.82 -28.34
C PRO A 198 12.23 -0.74 -27.74
N PHE A 199 11.73 0.04 -26.78
CA PHE A 199 12.48 1.14 -26.16
C PHE A 199 13.52 0.63 -25.15
N PHE A 200 13.28 -0.54 -24.55
CA PHE A 200 14.22 -1.18 -23.62
C PHE A 200 15.35 -1.92 -24.35
N ARG A 201 15.04 -2.62 -25.45
CA ARG A 201 16.03 -3.42 -26.22
C ARG A 201 17.17 -2.58 -26.81
N ARG A 202 16.93 -1.30 -27.11
CA ARG A 202 17.95 -0.40 -27.69
C ARG A 202 19.02 0.08 -26.70
N ARG A 203 18.81 -0.11 -25.38
CA ARG A 203 19.78 0.28 -24.34
C ARG A 203 20.72 -0.84 -23.90
N THR A 204 20.43 -2.10 -24.22
CA THR A 204 21.37 -3.19 -23.97
C THR A 204 22.44 -3.18 -25.06
N PRO A 205 23.72 -2.93 -24.73
CA PRO A 205 24.80 -3.13 -25.68
C PRO A 205 24.78 -4.59 -26.12
N VAL A 206 24.79 -4.84 -27.43
CA VAL A 206 25.07 -6.18 -27.95
C VAL A 206 26.58 -6.38 -27.72
N TYR A 207 26.94 -7.18 -26.72
CA TYR A 207 28.32 -7.61 -26.48
C TYR A 207 28.71 -8.71 -27.46
#